data_AF-A0A934SH15-F1
#
_entry.id   AF-A0A934SH15-F1
#
_cell.length_a   1.000
_cell.length_b   1.000
_cell.length_c   1.000
_cell.angle_alpha   90.00
_cell.angle_beta   90.00
_cell.angle_gamma   90.00
#
_symmetry.space_group_name_H-M   'P 1'
#
loop_
_entity.id
_entity.type
_entity.pdbx_description
1 polymer ?
#
loop_
_entity_poly.entity_id
_entity_poly.type
_entity_poly.pdbx_seq_one_letter_code
_entity_poly.pdbx_strand_id
1 'polypeptide(L)'
;MIKDRPADFVSGGLVCLGHGYRWHEAQMTAAILQSAGIHVQLLDAETHNMMPSSGIALGGVRLVVPRAEAREALDLLLSLPPHEASRQKMWLSALFVLLFAWASVVPMMSGFYLRRPVLEKQI
;
A
#
# COMPACT_ATOMS: atom_id res chain seq x y z
N MET A 1 -4.43 10.74 -28.85
CA MET A 1 -3.73 11.90 -28.24
C MET A 1 -3.74 11.66 -26.73
N ILE A 2 -2.73 10.92 -26.26
CA ILE A 2 -2.59 10.55 -24.84
C ILE A 2 -1.86 11.71 -24.18
N LYS A 3 -2.47 12.27 -23.14
CA LYS A 3 -1.95 13.41 -22.39
C LYS A 3 -0.76 12.91 -21.55
N ASP A 4 0.45 13.23 -22.00
CA ASP A 4 1.70 13.01 -21.26
C ASP A 4 1.53 13.55 -19.84
N ARG A 5 1.72 12.69 -18.83
CA ARG A 5 1.82 13.12 -17.44
C ARG A 5 3.27 13.51 -17.18
N PRO A 6 3.54 14.72 -16.65
CA PRO A 6 4.90 15.16 -16.36
C PRO A 6 5.35 14.51 -15.05
N ALA A 7 6.14 13.44 -15.15
CA ALA A 7 6.97 12.92 -14.06
C ALA A 7 8.14 12.05 -14.55
N ASP A 8 8.23 11.77 -15.84
CA ASP A 8 9.50 11.41 -16.44
C ASP A 8 10.31 12.70 -16.54
N PHE A 9 11.41 12.82 -15.80
CA PHE A 9 12.72 13.25 -16.31
C PHE A 9 13.69 13.39 -15.12
N VAL A 10 14.82 12.65 -15.24
CA VAL A 10 16.06 12.65 -14.43
C VAL A 10 16.23 11.50 -13.39
N SER A 11 16.87 10.42 -13.86
CA SER A 11 17.67 9.37 -13.17
C SER A 11 17.09 8.65 -11.93
N GLY A 12 16.76 7.35 -12.04
CA GLY A 12 16.51 6.50 -10.86
C GLY A 12 15.09 6.57 -10.28
N GLY A 13 14.07 6.80 -11.13
CA GLY A 13 12.69 7.06 -10.73
C GLY A 13 12.11 6.03 -9.74
N LEU A 14 11.42 6.54 -8.72
CA LEU A 14 10.65 5.72 -7.79
C LEU A 14 9.37 5.22 -8.46
N VAL A 15 9.10 3.92 -8.34
CA VAL A 15 7.91 3.26 -8.84
C VAL A 15 7.01 2.90 -7.67
N CYS A 16 5.74 3.27 -7.76
CA CYS A 16 4.72 2.84 -6.81
C CYS A 16 4.37 1.37 -7.05
N LEU A 17 4.70 0.51 -6.08
CA LEU A 17 4.39 -0.92 -6.10
C LEU A 17 2.97 -1.21 -5.62
N GLY A 18 2.40 -0.36 -4.77
CA GLY A 18 1.10 -0.65 -4.18
C GLY A 18 0.65 0.35 -3.12
N HIS A 19 -0.52 0.06 -2.58
CA HIS A 19 -1.25 0.90 -1.64
C HIS A 19 -1.63 0.09 -0.39
N GLY A 20 -1.25 0.58 0.78
CA GLY A 20 -1.69 0.05 2.07
C GLY A 20 -2.77 0.93 2.68
N TYR A 21 -3.93 0.34 2.99
CA TYR A 21 -5.04 1.08 3.61
C TYR A 21 -4.96 1.12 5.13
N ARG A 22 -4.05 0.34 5.74
CA ARG A 22 -3.70 0.45 7.16
C ARG A 22 -2.21 0.70 7.30
N TRP A 23 -1.87 1.61 8.22
CA TRP A 23 -0.49 1.99 8.50
C TRP A 23 0.43 0.80 8.79
N HIS A 24 -0.01 -0.13 9.64
CA HIS A 24 0.82 -1.29 10.01
C HIS A 24 1.02 -2.27 8.84
N GLU A 25 0.04 -2.42 7.95
CA GLU A 25 0.19 -3.27 6.76
C GLU A 25 1.24 -2.69 5.82
N ALA A 26 1.17 -1.38 5.55
CA ALA A 26 2.18 -0.67 4.75
C ALA A 26 3.59 -0.77 5.36
N GLN A 27 3.69 -0.63 6.69
CA GLN A 27 4.96 -0.76 7.43
C GLN A 27 5.50 -2.18 7.41
N MET A 28 4.65 -3.20 7.57
CA MET A 28 5.07 -4.60 7.47
C MET A 28 5.61 -4.92 6.07
N THR A 29 4.91 -4.50 5.02
CA THR A 29 5.38 -4.68 3.64
C THR A 29 6.71 -3.95 3.40
N ALA A 30 6.86 -2.73 3.93
CA ALA A 30 8.11 -1.99 3.85
C ALA A 30 9.27 -2.71 4.57
N ALA A 31 9.03 -3.22 5.78
CA ALA A 31 10.02 -3.93 6.57
C ALA A 31 10.48 -5.23 5.89
N ILE A 32 9.55 -5.97 5.26
CA ILE A 32 9.86 -7.16 4.46
C ILE A 32 10.85 -6.81 3.34
N LEU A 33 10.53 -5.78 2.55
CA LEU A 33 11.39 -5.36 1.44
C LEU A 33 12.75 -4.86 1.94
N GLN A 34 12.76 -4.05 3.00
CA GLN A 34 14.01 -3.59 3.62
C GLN A 34 14.87 -4.74 4.14
N SER A 35 14.27 -5.79 4.70
CA SER A 35 15.00 -6.99 5.16
C SER A 35 15.67 -7.76 4.02
N ALA A 36 15.14 -7.65 2.81
CA ALA A 36 15.73 -8.18 1.59
C ALA A 36 16.76 -7.23 0.94
N GLY A 37 17.06 -6.09 1.58
CA GLY A 37 18.00 -5.09 1.05
C GLY A 37 17.40 -4.14 0.01
N ILE A 38 16.08 -4.15 -0.17
CA ILE A 38 15.37 -3.30 -1.13
C ILE A 38 15.06 -1.95 -0.48
N HIS A 39 15.39 -0.87 -1.19
CA HIS A 39 15.12 0.49 -0.76
C HIS A 39 13.63 0.80 -0.94
N VAL A 40 12.95 1.06 0.19
CA VAL A 40 11.53 1.41 0.23
C VAL A 40 11.33 2.78 0.86
N GLN A 41 10.38 3.53 0.31
CA GLN A 41 9.77 4.67 0.98
C GLN A 41 8.25 4.50 1.07
N LEU A 42 7.68 5.00 2.16
CA LEU A 42 6.24 5.13 2.36
C LEU A 42 5.85 6.59 2.19
N LEU A 43 4.96 6.87 1.25
CA LEU A 43 4.40 8.20 1.01
C LEU A 43 3.00 8.31 1.59
N ASP A 44 2.59 9.52 1.93
CA ASP A 44 1.26 9.89 2.48
C ASP A 44 0.96 9.29 3.87
N ALA A 45 1.99 8.81 4.56
CA ALA A 45 1.95 8.35 5.95
C ALA A 45 1.30 9.38 6.89
N GLU A 46 1.73 10.63 6.78
CA GLU A 46 1.27 11.73 7.63
C GLU A 46 -0.20 12.05 7.37
N THR A 47 -0.60 12.20 6.10
CA THR A 47 -2.00 12.43 5.72
C THR A 47 -2.89 11.28 6.18
N HIS A 48 -2.42 10.04 6.06
CA HIS A 48 -3.15 8.86 6.51
C HIS A 48 -3.32 8.82 8.05
N ASN A 49 -2.34 9.28 8.82
CA ASN A 49 -2.40 9.29 10.28
C ASN A 49 -3.18 10.49 10.83
N MET A 50 -2.96 11.68 10.28
CA MET A 50 -3.57 12.94 10.77
C MET A 50 -4.99 13.14 10.22
N MET A 51 -5.29 12.61 9.04
CA MET A 51 -6.58 12.76 8.37
C MET A 51 -7.02 11.41 7.75
N PRO A 52 -7.39 10.40 8.57
CA PRO A 52 -7.64 9.03 8.09
C PRO A 52 -8.64 8.95 6.94
N SER A 53 -9.76 9.69 7.02
CA SER A 53 -10.78 9.72 5.97
C SER A 53 -10.23 10.24 4.64
N SER A 54 -9.45 11.33 4.66
CA SER A 54 -8.81 11.88 3.47
C SER A 54 -7.71 10.96 2.93
N GLY A 55 -6.90 10.39 3.82
CA GLY A 55 -5.85 9.44 3.45
C GLY A 55 -6.42 8.21 2.74
N ILE A 56 -7.53 7.64 3.23
CA ILE A 56 -8.22 6.52 2.55
C ILE A 56 -8.79 6.96 1.21
N ALA A 57 -9.44 8.13 1.13
CA ALA A 57 -10.01 8.64 -0.12
C ALA A 57 -8.95 8.88 -1.22
N LEU A 58 -7.71 9.18 -0.82
CA LEU A 58 -6.56 9.34 -1.73
C LEU A 58 -5.88 8.01 -2.10
N GLY A 59 -6.40 6.88 -1.61
CA GLY A 59 -5.88 5.54 -1.90
C GLY A 59 -4.90 5.00 -0.86
N GLY A 60 -4.88 5.54 0.35
CA GLY A 60 -4.04 5.06 1.46
C GLY A 60 -2.56 5.45 1.33
N VAL A 61 -1.71 4.71 2.05
CA VAL A 61 -0.26 4.90 2.07
C VAL A 61 0.36 4.25 0.85
N ARG A 62 1.15 5.00 0.08
CA ARG A 62 1.84 4.47 -1.11
C ARG A 62 3.19 3.91 -0.74
N LEU A 63 3.49 2.70 -1.24
CA LEU A 63 4.81 2.10 -1.13
C LEU A 63 5.56 2.25 -2.45
N VAL A 64 6.71 2.90 -2.40
CA VAL A 64 7.52 3.21 -3.58
C VAL A 64 8.95 2.66 -3.43
N VAL A 65 9.51 2.19 -4.54
CA VAL A 65 10.89 1.64 -4.62
C VAL A 65 11.61 2.18 -5.85
N PRO A 66 12.95 2.19 -5.90
CA PRO A 66 13.68 2.49 -7.13
C PRO A 66 13.24 1.58 -8.30
N ARG A 67 13.11 2.14 -9.51
CA ARG A 67 12.71 1.38 -10.71
C ARG A 67 13.60 0.15 -10.96
N ALA A 68 14.88 0.23 -10.62
CA ALA A 68 15.84 -0.88 -10.74
C ALA A 68 15.46 -2.09 -9.87
N GLU A 69 14.90 -1.84 -8.68
CA GLU A 69 14.55 -2.86 -7.69
C GLU A 69 13.07 -3.27 -7.79
N ALA A 70 12.26 -2.57 -8.61
CA ALA A 70 10.81 -2.74 -8.67
C ALA A 70 10.37 -4.15 -9.05
N ARG A 71 11.10 -4.83 -9.93
CA ARG A 71 10.78 -6.20 -10.34
C ARG A 71 11.08 -7.20 -9.23
N GLU A 72 12.27 -7.11 -8.65
CA GLU A 72 12.69 -7.96 -7.53
C GLU A 72 11.76 -7.79 -6.32
N ALA A 73 11.39 -6.55 -6.00
CA ALA A 73 10.43 -6.25 -4.95
C ALA A 73 9.05 -6.86 -5.22
N LEU A 74 8.56 -6.77 -6.46
CA LEU A 74 7.28 -7.36 -6.82
C LEU A 74 7.32 -8.90 -6.74
N ASP A 75 8.38 -9.52 -7.27
CA ASP A 75 8.55 -10.98 -7.24
C ASP A 75 8.64 -11.48 -5.79
N LEU A 76 9.36 -10.78 -4.91
CA LEU A 76 9.42 -11.08 -3.49
C LEU A 76 8.03 -10.98 -2.83
N LEU A 77 7.29 -9.89 -3.07
CA LEU A 77 5.95 -9.72 -2.48
C LEU A 77 4.93 -10.76 -2.99
N LEU A 78 5.05 -11.21 -4.24
CA LEU A 78 4.21 -12.26 -4.81
C LEU A 78 4.57 -13.65 -4.28
N SER A 79 5.81 -13.85 -3.84
CA SER A 79 6.27 -15.13 -3.27
C SER A 79 5.77 -15.38 -1.84
N LEU A 80 5.32 -14.32 -1.17
CA LEU A 80 4.83 -14.39 0.20
C LEU A 80 3.39 -14.92 0.25
N PRO A 81 3.04 -15.70 1.29
CA PRO A 81 1.64 -16.04 1.52
C PRO A 81 0.84 -14.74 1.67
N PRO A 82 -0.39 -14.67 1.11
CA PRO A 82 -1.25 -13.52 1.32
C PRO A 82 -1.34 -13.28 2.83
N HIS A 83 -1.10 -12.05 3.27
CA HIS A 83 -1.25 -11.69 4.68
C HIS A 83 -2.66 -12.09 5.11
N GLU A 84 -2.78 -13.24 5.77
CA GLU A 84 -4.08 -13.72 6.22
C GLU A 84 -4.63 -12.66 7.15
N ALA A 85 -5.74 -12.04 6.74
CA ALA A 85 -6.54 -11.23 7.63
C ALA A 85 -6.79 -12.09 8.86
N SER A 86 -6.17 -11.69 9.98
CA SER A 86 -6.25 -12.36 11.27
C SER A 86 -7.63 -12.96 11.44
N ARG A 87 -7.72 -14.27 11.71
CA ARG A 87 -8.98 -14.95 12.11
C ARG A 87 -9.48 -14.32 13.42
N GLN A 88 -10.01 -13.11 13.32
CA GLN A 88 -10.61 -12.39 14.41
C GLN A 88 -11.87 -13.16 14.77
N LYS A 89 -11.97 -13.56 16.05
CA LYS A 89 -13.15 -14.26 16.55
C LYS A 89 -14.37 -13.38 16.26
N MET A 90 -15.38 -13.92 15.57
CA MET A 90 -16.54 -13.16 15.07
C MET A 90 -17.23 -12.25 16.10
N TRP A 91 -17.18 -12.60 17.39
CA TRP A 91 -17.74 -11.79 18.47
C TRP A 91 -17.01 -10.46 18.67
N LEU A 92 -15.68 -10.41 18.46
CA LEU A 92 -14.90 -9.17 18.49
C LEU A 92 -15.31 -8.28 17.31
N SER A 93 -15.52 -8.86 16.13
CA SER A 93 -15.98 -8.12 14.96
C SER A 93 -17.36 -7.48 15.20
N ALA A 94 -18.28 -8.23 15.83
CA ALA A 94 -19.60 -7.71 16.20
C ALA A 94 -19.51 -6.55 17.21
N LEU A 95 -18.64 -6.66 18.22
CA LEU A 95 -18.39 -5.59 19.18
C LEU A 95 -17.85 -4.32 18.49
N PHE A 96 -16.90 -4.47 17.57
CA PHE A 96 -16.33 -3.36 16.79
C PHE A 96 -17.37 -2.70 15.88
N VAL A 97 -18.23 -3.47 15.21
CA VAL A 97 -19.32 -2.92 14.39
C VAL A 97 -20.29 -2.09 15.24
N LEU A 98 -20.63 -2.57 16.43
CA LEU A 98 -21.53 -1.85 17.35
C LEU A 98 -20.91 -0.55 17.87
N LEU A 99 -19.62 -0.59 18.22
CA LEU A 99 -18.83 0.59 18.61
C LEU A 99 -18.71 1.61 17.46
N PHE A 100 -18.43 1.16 16.24
CA PHE A 100 -18.28 2.03 15.08
C PHE A 100 -19.60 2.61 14.60
N ALA A 101 -20.70 1.85 14.66
CA ALA A 101 -22.04 2.35 14.39
C ALA A 101 -22.43 3.44 15.39
N TRP A 102 -22.07 3.30 16.66
CA TRP A 102 -22.30 4.32 17.68
C TRP A 102 -21.42 5.57 17.50
N ALA A 103 -20.17 5.38 17.05
CA ALA A 103 -19.20 6.46 16.83
C ALA A 103 -19.27 7.09 15.42
N SER A 104 -20.13 6.61 14.52
CA SER A 104 -20.18 7.01 13.09
C SER A 104 -18.83 6.90 12.36
N VAL A 105 -17.96 5.99 12.80
CA VAL A 105 -16.64 5.78 12.19
C VAL A 105 -16.78 4.69 11.13
N VAL A 106 -16.41 5.02 9.90
CA VAL A 106 -16.46 4.08 8.77
C VAL A 106 -15.42 2.97 8.98
N PRO A 107 -15.78 1.68 8.80
CA PRO A 107 -14.80 0.60 8.88
C PRO A 107 -13.69 0.82 7.84
N MET A 108 -12.44 0.86 8.30
CA MET A 108 -11.27 0.99 7.42
C MET A 108 -11.13 -0.27 6.57
N MET A 109 -10.97 -0.09 5.25
CA MET A 109 -10.55 -1.16 4.38
C MET A 109 -9.18 -1.68 4.84
N SER A 110 -9.04 -3.00 4.96
CA SER A 110 -7.77 -3.66 5.27
C SER A 110 -7.19 -4.28 4.00
N GLY A 111 -5.89 -4.24 3.86
CA GLY A 111 -5.16 -4.89 2.79
C GLY A 111 -4.08 -3.99 2.21
N PHE A 112 -3.02 -4.66 1.77
CA PHE A 112 -2.02 -4.09 0.88
C PHE A 112 -2.30 -4.55 -0.54
N TYR A 113 -2.61 -3.60 -1.43
CA TYR A 113 -2.99 -3.87 -2.81
C TYR A 113 -1.83 -3.52 -3.73
N LEU A 114 -1.29 -4.54 -4.40
CA LEU A 114 -0.25 -4.37 -5.40
C LEU A 114 -0.82 -3.69 -6.65
N ARG A 115 -0.09 -2.70 -7.14
CA ARG A 115 -0.36 -2.07 -8.42
C ARG A 115 0.00 -3.06 -9.52
N ARG A 116 -0.93 -3.33 -10.43
CA ARG A 116 -0.64 -4.14 -11.63
C ARG A 116 0.54 -3.51 -12.37
N PRO A 117 1.62 -4.26 -12.67
CA PRO A 117 2.69 -3.75 -13.50
C PRO A 117 2.08 -3.37 -14.85
N VAL A 118 2.24 -2.10 -15.26
CA VAL A 118 1.94 -1.73 -16.64
C VAL A 118 2.99 -2.44 -17.46
N LEU A 119 2.57 -3.47 -18.20
CA LEU A 119 3.41 -4.11 -19.23
C LEU A 119 3.75 -3.01 -20.24
N GLU A 120 4.87 -2.33 -20.04
CA GLU A 120 5.54 -1.61 -21.11
C GLU A 120 5.83 -2.66 -22.18
N LYS A 121 5.02 -2.65 -23.24
CA LYS A 121 5.39 -3.28 -24.51
C LYS A 121 6.75 -2.71 -24.87
N GLN A 122 7.80 -3.52 -24.70
CA GLN A 122 9.05 -3.33 -25.41
C GLN A 122 8.70 -3.44 -26.91
N ILE A 123 8.60 -2.29 -27.58
CA ILE A 123 8.73 -2.17 -29.03
C ILE A 123 10.15 -1.69 -29.28
#